data_AF-A0A7W3T9A9-F1
#
_entry.id   AF-A0A7W3T9A9-F1
#
_cell.length_a   1.000
_cell.length_b   1.000
_cell.length_c   1.000
_cell.angle_alpha   90.00
_cell.angle_beta   90.00
_cell.angle_gamma   90.00
#
_symmetry.space_group_name_H-M   'P 1'
#
loop_
_entity.id
_entity.type
_entity.pdbx_description
1 polymer ?
#
loop_
_entity_poly.entity_id
_entity_poly.type
_entity_poly.pdbx_seq_one_letter_code
_entity_poly.pdbx_strand_id
1 'polypeptide(L)'
;LNSGPARIGAPAARELGLDGEGVTVAILDTGIDATHPDLADRVVAQVNFTDAPDIGDVVGHGTHVGSTVAGTGAASDGLYTGVAPGADLLDVKVLNDDGYGFDSEIIAGMEWAVEQNADIVNMSLGGFVTDRLPPIEEALERLSAQSDTLFVVAAGNEGPFTASLSAPGTAEAALTVGALD
;
A
#
# COMPACT_ATOMS: atom_id res chain seq x y z
N LEU A 1 -12.01 16.63 -8.81
CA LEU A 1 -12.83 15.40 -8.96
C LEU A 1 -11.87 14.22 -8.92
N ASN A 2 -12.07 13.25 -8.02
CA ASN A 2 -11.27 12.02 -8.01
C ASN A 2 -11.61 11.21 -9.26
N SER A 3 -10.82 11.40 -10.32
CA SER A 3 -11.06 10.75 -11.62
C SER A 3 -10.31 9.43 -11.78
N GLY A 4 -9.42 9.07 -10.85
CA GLY A 4 -8.57 7.89 -10.92
C GLY A 4 -9.36 6.60 -11.10
N PRO A 5 -10.26 6.23 -10.16
CA PRO A 5 -11.06 5.01 -10.27
C PRO A 5 -11.87 4.94 -11.58
N ALA A 6 -12.39 6.08 -12.05
CA ALA A 6 -13.15 6.15 -13.31
C ALA A 6 -12.26 5.90 -14.54
N ARG A 7 -11.05 6.45 -14.57
CA ARG A 7 -10.09 6.29 -15.68
C ARG A 7 -9.62 4.83 -15.86
N ILE A 8 -9.57 4.06 -14.77
CA ILE A 8 -9.18 2.64 -14.80
C ILE A 8 -10.37 1.67 -14.87
N GLY A 9 -11.60 2.18 -15.00
CA GLY A 9 -12.80 1.35 -15.16
C GLY A 9 -13.34 0.72 -13.87
N ALA A 10 -12.89 1.15 -12.69
CA ALA A 10 -13.34 0.58 -11.42
C ALA A 10 -14.85 0.71 -11.16
N PRO A 11 -15.55 1.82 -11.51
CA PRO A 11 -17.02 1.87 -11.40
C PRO A 11 -17.72 0.76 -12.20
N ALA A 12 -17.28 0.51 -13.43
CA ALA A 12 -17.88 -0.53 -14.28
C ALA A 12 -17.65 -1.94 -13.71
N ALA A 13 -16.48 -2.20 -13.12
CA ALA A 13 -16.22 -3.46 -12.42
C ALA A 13 -17.14 -3.64 -11.20
N ARG A 14 -17.34 -2.59 -10.40
CA ARG A 14 -18.24 -2.61 -9.24
C ARG A 14 -19.69 -2.81 -9.61
N GLU A 15 -20.16 -2.25 -10.73
CA GLU A 15 -21.50 -2.53 -11.27
C GLU A 15 -21.70 -4.01 -11.65
N LEU A 16 -20.61 -4.74 -11.93
CA LEU A 16 -20.61 -6.19 -12.15
C LEU A 16 -20.46 -7.00 -10.86
N GLY A 17 -20.43 -6.34 -9.69
CA GLY A 17 -20.21 -6.99 -8.39
C GLY A 17 -18.75 -7.31 -8.08
N LEU A 18 -17.79 -6.71 -8.80
CA LEU A 18 -16.37 -6.86 -8.52
C LEU A 18 -15.88 -5.63 -7.74
N ASP A 19 -15.86 -5.75 -6.41
CA ASP A 19 -15.48 -4.68 -5.50
C ASP A 19 -14.33 -5.05 -4.55
N GLY A 20 -13.75 -6.24 -4.69
CA GLY A 20 -12.65 -6.73 -3.87
C GLY A 20 -13.06 -7.57 -2.66
N GLU A 21 -14.35 -7.90 -2.49
CA GLU A 21 -14.77 -8.82 -1.44
C GLU A 21 -13.95 -10.13 -1.45
N GLY A 22 -13.41 -10.50 -0.29
CA GLY A 22 -12.56 -11.68 -0.11
C GLY A 22 -11.08 -11.48 -0.44
N VAL A 23 -10.66 -10.27 -0.85
CA VAL A 23 -9.26 -9.91 -1.05
C VAL A 23 -8.74 -9.12 0.15
N THR A 24 -7.57 -9.49 0.64
CA THR A 24 -6.86 -8.78 1.72
C THR A 24 -5.65 -8.01 1.17
N VAL A 25 -5.60 -6.70 1.42
CA VAL A 25 -4.52 -5.81 1.00
C VAL A 25 -3.78 -5.26 2.23
N ALA A 26 -2.49 -5.56 2.34
CA ALA A 26 -1.63 -4.93 3.34
C ALA A 26 -1.13 -3.58 2.84
N ILE A 27 -1.34 -2.53 3.63
CA ILE A 27 -0.86 -1.18 3.38
C ILE A 27 0.36 -0.95 4.26
N LEU A 28 1.55 -1.00 3.65
CA LEU A 28 2.82 -0.74 4.33
C LEU A 28 3.16 0.74 4.18
N ASP A 29 2.85 1.54 5.21
CA ASP A 29 2.88 3.00 5.12
C ASP A 29 3.00 3.69 6.51
N THR A 30 2.52 4.92 6.65
CA THR A 30 2.51 5.73 7.89
C THR A 30 1.45 5.33 8.92
N GLY A 31 0.76 4.20 8.70
CA GLY A 31 -0.43 3.78 9.43
C GLY A 31 -1.73 4.16 8.71
N ILE A 32 -2.88 3.77 9.28
CA ILE A 32 -4.22 4.19 8.83
C ILE A 32 -5.01 4.79 10.00
N ASP A 33 -5.73 5.89 9.77
CA ASP A 33 -6.81 6.33 10.65
C ASP A 33 -8.00 5.35 10.55
N ALA A 34 -7.95 4.31 11.37
CA ALA A 34 -9.02 3.30 11.46
C ALA A 34 -10.33 3.85 12.07
N THR A 35 -10.38 5.11 12.47
CA THR A 35 -11.64 5.77 12.89
C THR A 35 -12.32 6.51 11.74
N HIS A 36 -11.65 6.66 10.59
CA HIS A 36 -12.20 7.33 9.42
C HIS A 36 -13.44 6.57 8.90
N PRO A 37 -14.58 7.22 8.64
CA PRO A 37 -15.82 6.54 8.26
C PRO A 37 -15.69 5.67 6.99
N ASP A 38 -14.80 6.04 6.08
CA ASP A 38 -14.57 5.28 4.84
C ASP A 38 -13.73 4.01 5.04
N LEU A 39 -13.07 3.84 6.20
CA LEU A 39 -12.07 2.79 6.44
C LEU A 39 -12.33 1.96 7.71
N ALA A 40 -13.16 2.45 8.64
CA ALA A 40 -13.35 1.83 9.95
C ALA A 40 -13.75 0.36 9.89
N ASP A 41 -14.59 -0.03 8.92
CA ASP A 41 -15.03 -1.42 8.72
C ASP A 41 -14.17 -2.19 7.69
N ARG A 42 -13.07 -1.60 7.22
CA ARG A 42 -12.13 -2.20 6.24
C ARG A 42 -10.83 -2.65 6.90
N VAL A 43 -10.38 -1.97 7.95
CA VAL A 43 -9.15 -2.34 8.66
C VAL A 43 -9.39 -3.53 9.58
N VAL A 44 -8.90 -4.72 9.21
CA VAL A 44 -9.18 -5.97 9.93
C VAL A 44 -8.06 -6.39 10.89
N ALA A 45 -6.84 -5.89 10.67
CA ALA A 45 -5.72 -6.05 11.59
C ALA A 45 -4.73 -4.89 11.43
N GLN A 46 -3.96 -4.62 12.48
CA GLN A 46 -2.97 -3.55 12.49
C GLN A 46 -1.69 -3.99 13.23
N VAL A 47 -0.53 -3.58 12.74
CA VAL A 47 0.77 -3.70 13.43
C VAL A 47 1.64 -2.46 13.20
N ASN A 48 2.43 -2.09 14.21
CA ASN A 48 3.39 -0.99 14.12
C ASN A 48 4.81 -1.53 14.32
N PHE A 49 5.67 -1.36 13.31
CA PHE A 49 7.08 -1.75 13.35
C PHE A 49 8.04 -0.59 13.65
N THR A 50 7.52 0.63 13.73
CA THR A 50 8.30 1.85 13.97
C THR A 50 8.48 2.13 15.48
N ASP A 51 9.23 3.18 15.81
CA ASP A 51 9.34 3.72 17.17
C ASP A 51 8.22 4.71 17.54
N ALA A 52 7.28 4.98 16.63
CA ALA A 52 6.13 5.85 16.89
C ALA A 52 5.27 5.28 18.04
N PRO A 53 4.75 6.14 18.94
CA PRO A 53 4.06 5.70 20.15
C PRO A 53 2.71 5.02 19.85
N ASP A 54 2.06 5.41 18.76
CA ASP A 54 0.72 4.99 18.38
C ASP A 54 0.71 4.41 16.96
N ILE A 55 -0.23 3.51 16.70
CA ILE A 55 -0.39 2.87 15.39
C ILE A 55 -1.13 3.74 14.37
N GLY A 56 -1.92 4.70 14.85
CA GLY A 56 -2.70 5.57 13.99
C GLY A 56 -1.83 6.42 13.07
N ASP A 57 -2.46 6.87 11.98
CA ASP A 57 -1.82 7.75 11.02
C ASP A 57 -1.94 9.22 11.44
N VAL A 58 -0.80 9.85 11.72
CA VAL A 58 -0.72 11.29 12.00
C VAL A 58 -0.15 12.09 10.82
N VAL A 59 0.34 11.39 9.79
CA VAL A 59 0.88 11.99 8.56
C VAL A 59 -0.23 12.16 7.52
N GLY A 60 -1.11 11.17 7.42
CA GLY A 60 -2.23 11.11 6.47
C GLY A 60 -1.90 10.35 5.17
N HIS A 61 -0.64 9.98 4.93
CA HIS A 61 -0.22 9.33 3.69
C HIS A 61 -0.81 7.91 3.59
N GLY A 62 -0.62 7.07 4.61
CA GLY A 62 -1.17 5.72 4.65
C GLY A 62 -2.69 5.69 4.64
N THR A 63 -3.36 6.62 5.33
CA THR A 63 -4.83 6.78 5.26
C THR A 63 -5.30 7.13 3.85
N HIS A 64 -4.58 8.03 3.17
CA HIS A 64 -4.90 8.40 1.78
C HIS A 64 -4.70 7.21 0.82
N VAL A 65 -3.62 6.44 0.99
CA VAL A 65 -3.36 5.23 0.22
C VAL A 65 -4.44 4.18 0.47
N GLY A 66 -4.73 3.86 1.74
CA GLY A 66 -5.76 2.91 2.13
C GLY A 66 -7.15 3.29 1.61
N SER A 67 -7.53 4.57 1.66
CA SER A 67 -8.81 5.03 1.10
C SER A 67 -8.86 4.97 -0.43
N THR A 68 -7.74 5.16 -1.12
CA THR A 68 -7.65 4.96 -2.58
C THR A 68 -7.91 3.50 -2.94
N VAL A 69 -7.41 2.55 -2.14
CA VAL A 69 -7.65 1.11 -2.31
C VAL A 69 -9.09 0.75 -1.96
N ALA A 70 -9.49 0.89 -0.69
CA ALA A 70 -10.71 0.30 -0.15
C ALA A 70 -11.67 1.29 0.52
N GLY A 71 -11.48 2.61 0.33
CA GLY A 71 -12.38 3.61 0.90
C GLY A 71 -13.82 3.40 0.44
N THR A 72 -14.76 3.26 1.38
CA THR A 72 -16.17 2.97 1.05
C THR A 72 -16.90 4.18 0.47
N GLY A 73 -16.34 5.39 0.59
CA GLY A 73 -16.99 6.64 0.18
C GLY A 73 -18.09 7.11 1.13
N ALA A 74 -18.26 6.49 2.30
CA ALA A 74 -19.34 6.78 3.25
C ALA A 74 -19.40 8.26 3.70
N ALA A 75 -18.25 8.90 3.91
CA ALA A 75 -18.15 10.32 4.30
C ALA A 75 -18.41 11.29 3.15
N SER A 76 -18.59 10.78 1.92
CA SER A 76 -18.67 11.60 0.70
C SER A 76 -19.84 11.23 -0.22
N ASP A 77 -20.84 10.50 0.29
CA ASP A 77 -21.96 9.97 -0.49
C ASP A 77 -21.49 9.20 -1.75
N GLY A 78 -20.38 8.46 -1.61
CA GLY A 78 -19.77 7.66 -2.68
C GLY A 78 -18.85 8.42 -3.64
N LEU A 79 -18.74 9.75 -3.54
CA LEU A 79 -17.93 10.57 -4.45
C LEU A 79 -16.46 10.17 -4.48
N TYR A 80 -15.91 9.75 -3.33
CA TYR A 80 -14.51 9.35 -3.18
C TYR A 80 -14.35 7.86 -2.86
N THR A 81 -15.23 7.02 -3.41
CA THR A 81 -15.07 5.56 -3.26
C THR A 81 -13.76 5.10 -3.91
N GLY A 82 -13.03 4.25 -3.19
CA GLY A 82 -11.82 3.58 -3.65
C GLY A 82 -12.07 2.61 -4.81
N VAL A 83 -11.00 1.98 -5.26
CA VAL A 83 -11.02 1.02 -6.38
C VAL A 83 -11.76 -0.26 -6.00
N ALA A 84 -11.47 -0.79 -4.81
CA ALA A 84 -11.96 -2.06 -4.28
C ALA A 84 -12.54 -1.87 -2.86
N PRO A 85 -13.70 -1.20 -2.72
CA PRO A 85 -14.29 -0.88 -1.41
C PRO A 85 -14.74 -2.11 -0.58
N GLY A 86 -14.80 -3.29 -1.20
CA GLY A 86 -15.09 -4.57 -0.56
C GLY A 86 -13.87 -5.26 0.06
N ALA A 87 -12.66 -4.80 -0.25
CA ALA A 87 -11.42 -5.43 0.23
C ALA A 87 -11.16 -5.15 1.72
N ASP A 88 -10.55 -6.12 2.39
CA ASP A 88 -10.04 -5.98 3.75
C ASP A 88 -8.64 -5.37 3.73
N LEU A 89 -8.33 -4.53 4.69
CA LEU A 89 -7.03 -3.86 4.85
C LEU A 89 -6.30 -4.39 6.07
N LEU A 90 -5.02 -4.72 5.88
CA LEU A 90 -4.07 -4.83 6.98
C LEU A 90 -3.28 -3.52 7.06
N ASP A 91 -3.35 -2.84 8.20
CA ASP A 91 -2.60 -1.62 8.45
C ASP A 91 -1.21 -1.97 9.01
N VAL A 92 -0.16 -1.73 8.23
CA VAL A 92 1.20 -2.09 8.59
C VAL A 92 2.04 -0.83 8.63
N LYS A 93 2.11 -0.21 9.81
CA LYS A 93 2.88 1.02 10.01
C LYS A 93 4.37 0.70 9.99
N VAL A 94 5.04 1.06 8.91
CA VAL A 94 6.49 0.89 8.67
C VAL A 94 7.19 2.23 8.42
N LEU A 95 6.42 3.31 8.28
CA LEU A 95 6.91 4.68 8.25
C LEU A 95 6.43 5.41 9.51
N ASN A 96 7.34 6.10 10.18
CA ASN A 96 7.06 6.81 11.42
C ASN A 96 6.26 8.11 11.17
N ASP A 97 6.03 8.88 12.22
CA ASP A 97 5.21 10.09 12.20
C ASP A 97 5.83 11.27 11.42
N ASP A 98 7.06 11.11 10.91
CA ASP A 98 7.72 12.04 9.99
C ASP A 98 7.72 11.52 8.53
N GLY A 99 7.12 10.35 8.28
CA GLY A 99 7.05 9.73 6.95
C GLY A 99 8.29 8.94 6.54
N TYR A 100 9.16 8.57 7.49
CA TYR A 100 10.38 7.81 7.23
C TYR A 100 10.36 6.44 7.89
N GLY A 101 11.00 5.46 7.28
CA GLY A 101 11.16 4.13 7.85
C GLY A 101 12.51 3.54 7.52
N PHE A 102 12.96 2.61 8.34
CA PHE A 102 14.16 1.82 8.08
C PHE A 102 13.81 0.59 7.23
N ASP A 103 14.73 0.16 6.36
CA ASP A 103 14.59 -1.08 5.59
C ASP A 103 14.20 -2.27 6.49
N SER A 104 14.75 -2.36 7.71
CA SER A 104 14.41 -3.42 8.65
C SER A 104 12.94 -3.42 9.10
N GLU A 105 12.34 -2.24 9.27
CA GLU A 105 10.94 -2.09 9.66
C GLU A 105 10.03 -2.45 8.50
N ILE A 106 10.39 -2.02 7.29
CA ILE A 106 9.66 -2.34 6.07
C ILE A 106 9.71 -3.84 5.77
N ILE A 107 10.89 -4.45 5.88
CA ILE A 107 11.07 -5.91 5.69
C ILE A 107 10.24 -6.69 6.72
N ALA A 108 10.26 -6.28 8.00
CA ALA A 108 9.43 -6.92 9.03
C ALA A 108 7.93 -6.79 8.72
N GLY A 109 7.51 -5.63 8.21
CA GLY A 109 6.15 -5.42 7.71
C GLY A 109 5.77 -6.34 6.54
N MET A 110 6.68 -6.53 5.58
CA MET A 110 6.49 -7.42 4.44
C MET A 110 6.34 -8.88 4.90
N GLU A 111 7.21 -9.33 5.80
CA GLU A 111 7.15 -10.67 6.38
C GLU A 111 5.84 -10.90 7.12
N TRP A 112 5.44 -9.95 7.98
CA TRP A 112 4.19 -10.04 8.72
C TRP A 112 2.96 -10.07 7.80
N ALA A 113 2.93 -9.26 6.74
CA ALA A 113 1.83 -9.26 5.79
C ALA A 113 1.68 -10.62 5.07
N VAL A 114 2.80 -11.23 4.68
CA VAL A 114 2.81 -12.58 4.09
C VAL A 114 2.36 -13.63 5.12
N GLU A 115 2.81 -13.53 6.37
CA GLU A 115 2.37 -14.42 7.46
C GLU A 115 0.86 -14.29 7.75
N GLN A 116 0.28 -13.11 7.56
CA GLN A 116 -1.17 -12.88 7.63
C GLN A 116 -1.93 -13.36 6.39
N ASN A 117 -1.24 -13.92 5.39
CA ASN A 117 -1.80 -14.34 4.10
C ASN A 117 -2.44 -13.19 3.31
N ALA A 118 -1.81 -12.01 3.33
CA ALA A 118 -2.23 -10.93 2.43
C ALA A 118 -2.11 -11.37 0.96
N ASP A 119 -3.15 -11.14 0.18
CA ASP A 119 -3.13 -11.37 -1.27
C ASP A 119 -2.24 -10.33 -1.96
N ILE A 120 -2.27 -9.09 -1.44
CA ILE A 120 -1.54 -7.96 -2.01
C ILE A 120 -0.83 -7.19 -0.90
N VAL A 121 0.42 -6.81 -1.15
CA VAL A 121 1.18 -5.85 -0.34
C VAL A 121 1.39 -4.59 -1.17
N ASN A 122 0.78 -3.47 -0.74
CA ASN A 122 0.97 -2.16 -1.34
C ASN A 122 2.05 -1.37 -0.58
N MET A 123 3.07 -0.96 -1.31
CA MET A 123 4.19 -0.15 -0.80
C MET A 123 4.28 1.15 -1.59
N SER A 124 3.56 2.18 -1.13
CA SER A 124 3.63 3.54 -1.68
C SER A 124 4.82 4.30 -1.10
N LEU A 125 5.97 3.65 -1.08
CA LEU A 125 7.22 4.13 -0.51
C LEU A 125 8.37 3.76 -1.42
N GLY A 126 9.51 4.40 -1.20
CA GLY A 126 10.72 4.10 -1.93
C GLY A 126 11.94 4.71 -1.26
N GLY A 127 13.09 4.16 -1.61
CA GLY A 127 14.39 4.61 -1.12
C GLY A 127 15.43 4.63 -2.23
N PHE A 128 16.62 5.12 -1.88
CA PHE A 128 17.73 5.23 -2.82
C PHE A 128 18.22 3.85 -3.29
N VAL A 129 18.40 3.72 -4.59
CA VAL A 129 19.13 2.59 -5.18
C VAL A 129 20.63 2.79 -4.91
N THR A 130 21.31 1.74 -4.44
CA THR A 130 22.76 1.74 -4.20
C THR A 130 23.48 0.81 -5.17
N ASP A 131 24.82 0.83 -5.21
CA ASP A 131 25.62 -0.09 -6.04
C ASP A 131 25.46 -1.58 -5.65
N ARG A 132 24.84 -1.85 -4.49
CA ARG A 132 24.50 -3.20 -4.02
C ARG A 132 22.99 -3.40 -4.04
N LEU A 133 22.57 -4.64 -4.28
CA LEU A 133 21.17 -5.03 -4.14
C LEU A 133 20.65 -4.60 -2.76
N PRO A 134 19.64 -3.71 -2.69
CA PRO A 134 19.06 -3.27 -1.43
C PRO A 134 18.46 -4.46 -0.66
N PRO A 135 18.64 -4.54 0.69
CA PRO A 135 18.07 -5.62 1.49
C PRO A 135 16.55 -5.77 1.33
N ILE A 136 15.85 -4.65 1.13
CA ILE A 136 14.41 -4.62 0.89
C ILE A 136 14.01 -5.34 -0.41
N GLU A 137 14.84 -5.27 -1.46
CA GLU A 137 14.60 -6.00 -2.72
C GLU A 137 14.88 -7.49 -2.55
N GLU A 138 15.97 -7.85 -1.86
CA GLU A 138 16.25 -9.26 -1.55
C GLU A 138 15.12 -9.90 -0.74
N ALA A 139 14.55 -9.17 0.21
CA ALA A 139 13.38 -9.62 0.96
C ALA A 139 12.14 -9.76 0.06
N LEU A 140 11.89 -8.80 -0.84
CA LEU A 140 10.75 -8.83 -1.76
C LEU A 140 10.83 -10.05 -2.67
N GLU A 141 11.98 -10.28 -3.32
CA GLU A 141 12.21 -11.44 -4.18
C GLU A 141 12.00 -12.75 -3.43
N ARG A 142 12.58 -12.85 -2.23
CA ARG A 142 12.47 -14.04 -1.40
C ARG A 142 11.01 -14.32 -1.00
N LEU A 143 10.27 -13.31 -0.57
CA LEU A 143 8.88 -13.46 -0.14
C LEU A 143 7.97 -13.78 -1.33
N SER A 144 8.16 -13.10 -2.45
CA SER A 144 7.41 -13.37 -3.70
C SER A 144 7.64 -14.80 -4.21
N ALA A 145 8.82 -15.38 -3.99
CA ALA A 145 9.10 -16.77 -4.35
C ALA A 145 8.51 -17.81 -3.36
N GLN A 146 8.04 -17.38 -2.19
CA GLN A 146 7.60 -18.25 -1.09
C GLN A 146 6.10 -18.16 -0.79
N SER A 147 5.41 -17.14 -1.32
CA SER A 147 3.97 -16.97 -1.19
C SER A 147 3.32 -16.60 -2.53
N ASP A 148 2.00 -16.63 -2.57
CA ASP A 148 1.22 -16.12 -3.71
C ASP A 148 0.91 -14.61 -3.58
N THR A 149 1.56 -13.91 -2.65
CA THR A 149 1.35 -12.48 -2.40
C THR A 149 1.93 -11.64 -3.52
N LEU A 150 1.12 -10.74 -4.08
CA LEU A 150 1.57 -9.75 -5.05
C LEU A 150 2.11 -8.49 -4.36
N PHE A 151 3.36 -8.13 -4.63
CA PHE A 151 3.95 -6.87 -4.16
C PHE A 151 3.75 -5.77 -5.21
N VAL A 152 2.98 -4.73 -4.86
CA VAL A 152 2.71 -3.55 -5.69
C VAL A 152 3.48 -2.37 -5.11
N VAL A 153 4.37 -1.79 -5.90
CA VAL A 153 5.38 -0.83 -5.39
C VAL A 153 5.35 0.45 -6.22
N ALA A 154 5.49 1.60 -5.56
CA ALA A 154 5.67 2.87 -6.27
C ALA A 154 6.99 2.89 -7.06
N ALA A 155 6.97 3.44 -8.27
CA ALA A 155 8.17 3.62 -9.08
C ALA A 155 9.17 4.64 -8.49
N GLY A 156 8.71 5.53 -7.62
CA GLY A 156 9.47 6.70 -7.15
C GLY A 156 9.06 7.99 -7.86
N ASN A 157 9.47 9.12 -7.29
CA ASN A 157 9.14 10.47 -7.74
C ASN A 157 10.38 11.25 -8.24
N GLU A 158 11.49 10.55 -8.49
CA GLU A 158 12.80 11.10 -8.87
C GLU A 158 12.92 11.37 -10.39
N GLY A 159 11.82 11.19 -11.12
CA GLY A 159 11.72 11.50 -12.54
C GLY A 159 11.96 12.97 -12.87
N PRO A 160 12.01 13.33 -14.17
CA PRO A 160 11.67 12.51 -15.33
C PRO A 160 12.88 11.85 -16.03
N PHE A 161 14.03 11.76 -15.37
CA PHE A 161 15.26 11.27 -16.00
C PHE A 161 15.27 9.74 -16.18
N THR A 162 16.07 9.23 -17.12
CA THR A 162 16.28 7.78 -17.26
C THR A 162 16.93 7.20 -16.01
N ALA A 163 16.58 5.96 -15.65
CA ALA A 163 17.11 5.27 -14.47
C ALA A 163 16.82 5.99 -13.14
N SER A 164 15.59 6.50 -12.99
CA SER A 164 15.08 7.18 -11.79
C SER A 164 14.10 6.33 -10.98
N LEU A 165 14.10 5.01 -11.17
CA LEU A 165 13.33 4.11 -10.32
C LEU A 165 13.96 4.04 -8.93
N SER A 166 13.12 4.02 -7.90
CA SER A 166 13.51 3.85 -6.50
C SER A 166 13.36 2.38 -6.08
N ALA A 167 14.15 1.95 -5.10
CA ALA A 167 13.99 0.64 -4.47
C ALA A 167 12.77 0.67 -3.52
N PRO A 168 11.96 -0.40 -3.40
CA PRO A 168 12.11 -1.71 -4.02
C PRO A 168 11.49 -1.84 -5.43
N GLY A 169 11.10 -0.74 -6.08
CA GLY A 169 10.50 -0.74 -7.42
C GLY A 169 11.43 -1.23 -8.55
N THR A 170 12.72 -1.42 -8.27
CA THR A 170 13.68 -2.06 -9.18
C THR A 170 13.77 -3.59 -9.05
N ALA A 171 13.09 -4.21 -8.08
CA ALA A 171 13.01 -5.67 -7.95
C ALA A 171 12.25 -6.29 -9.14
N GLU A 172 12.67 -7.47 -9.60
CA GLU A 172 12.08 -8.19 -10.73
C GLU A 172 10.68 -8.71 -10.41
N ALA A 173 10.45 -9.18 -9.18
CA ALA A 173 9.16 -9.70 -8.75
C ALA A 173 8.12 -8.60 -8.42
N ALA A 174 8.53 -7.33 -8.33
CA ALA A 174 7.62 -6.23 -8.00
C ALA A 174 6.74 -5.83 -9.19
N LEU A 175 5.44 -5.60 -8.92
CA LEU A 175 4.59 -4.84 -9.83
C LEU A 175 4.80 -3.34 -9.58
N THR A 176 5.75 -2.76 -10.30
CA THR A 176 6.14 -1.35 -10.14
C THR A 176 5.20 -0.40 -10.89
N VAL A 177 4.67 0.61 -10.20
CA VAL A 177 3.63 1.51 -10.71
C VAL A 177 4.14 2.95 -10.80
N GLY A 178 4.10 3.51 -12.02
CA GLY A 178 4.32 4.94 -12.27
C GLY A 178 3.03 5.77 -12.19
N ALA A 179 3.16 7.09 -12.22
CA ALA A 179 2.02 8.02 -12.13
C ALA A 179 1.62 8.61 -13.50
N LEU A 180 0.34 8.95 -13.62
CA LEU A 180 -0.26 9.67 -14.76
C LEU A 180 -1.12 10.84 -14.25
N ASP A 181 -1.39 11.82 -15.11
CA ASP A 181 -2.18 13.04 -14.83
C ASP A 181 -3.60 13.01 -15.40
#